data_AF-A0A6G4AX42-F1
#
_entry.id   AF-A0A6G4AX42-F1
#
_cell.length_a   1.000
_cell.length_b   1.000
_cell.length_c   1.000
_cell.angle_alpha   90.00
_cell.angle_beta   90.00
_cell.angle_gamma   90.00
#
_symmetry.space_group_name_H-M   'P 1'
#
loop_
_entity.id
_entity.type
_entity.pdbx_description
1 polymer ?
#
loop_
_entity_poly.entity_id
_entity_poly.type
_entity_poly.pdbx_seq_one_letter_code
_entity_poly.pdbx_strand_id
1 'polypeptide(L)'
;MAAAVRAVESGEQSAASFFNDAPAARPAAPAAPAAPRERAHAAAPASAPAPVRPASARPARGPGGEVPGSGDVREVLAAGGAPEALAGKVAEALGEHAAEALREDPWQLLAVPGVRPDQADGFARSLLGPACEPGDERRTLALTGWLLERAALEGHTALESSTLRDALAKASVPDPDEALRTAIAEGAVLVFQDALDAPAGARPRAAEDEDAEQPVRVLLGLDRYALAEESLADGLARLASTFAPAQDGEAPAGDAEWESAAAAAASASAAELIRTVAAHGLVAHSGGEAARAEPAALVAAARVM
;
A
#
# COMPACT_ATOMS: atom_id res chain seq x y z
N MET A 1 -25.84 -12.16 12.05
CA MET A 1 -24.63 -12.66 12.74
C MET A 1 -24.88 -13.87 13.67
N ALA A 2 -25.87 -13.88 14.58
CA ALA A 2 -26.06 -15.00 15.51
C ALA A 2 -26.58 -16.33 14.91
N ALA A 3 -27.12 -16.32 13.68
CA ALA A 3 -27.61 -17.53 13.00
C ALA A 3 -26.51 -18.27 12.20
N ALA A 4 -25.56 -17.54 11.62
CA ALA A 4 -24.47 -18.10 10.84
C ALA A 4 -23.44 -18.85 11.70
N VAL A 5 -23.19 -18.36 12.92
CA VAL A 5 -22.29 -19.03 13.89
C VAL A 5 -22.86 -20.38 14.34
N ARG A 6 -24.18 -20.50 14.45
CA ARG A 6 -24.85 -21.75 14.87
C ARG A 6 -24.84 -22.84 13.78
N ALA A 7 -24.78 -22.46 12.50
CA ALA A 7 -24.75 -23.40 11.37
C ALA A 7 -23.35 -24.01 11.13
N VAL A 8 -22.29 -23.29 11.51
CA VAL A 8 -20.91 -23.80 11.47
C VAL A 8 -20.63 -24.78 12.62
N GLU A 9 -21.23 -24.54 13.79
CA GLU A 9 -21.11 -25.45 14.95
C GLU A 9 -21.96 -26.73 14.82
N SER A 10 -23.02 -26.75 13.98
CA SER A 10 -23.88 -27.94 13.77
C SER A 10 -23.35 -28.93 12.72
N GLY A 11 -22.26 -28.60 12.00
CA GLY A 11 -21.65 -29.49 11.01
C GLY A 11 -22.47 -29.69 9.73
N GLU A 12 -23.46 -28.84 9.46
CA GLU A 12 -24.36 -29.00 8.31
C GLU A 12 -23.82 -28.35 7.01
N GLN A 13 -22.73 -27.58 7.08
CA GLN A 13 -22.01 -27.07 5.89
C GLN A 13 -20.49 -27.15 6.07
N SER A 14 -19.80 -27.73 5.09
CA SER A 14 -18.33 -27.81 5.06
C SER A 14 -17.74 -26.51 4.51
N ALA A 15 -16.74 -25.95 5.20
CA ALA A 15 -16.02 -24.74 4.81
C ALA A 15 -15.34 -24.80 3.41
N ALA A 16 -15.27 -25.99 2.80
CA ALA A 16 -14.72 -26.20 1.47
C ALA A 16 -15.60 -25.68 0.32
N SER A 17 -16.88 -25.32 0.57
CA SER A 17 -17.77 -24.81 -0.48
C SER A 17 -17.49 -23.37 -0.92
N PHE A 18 -16.68 -22.61 -0.15
CA PHE A 18 -16.36 -21.21 -0.47
C PHE A 18 -15.20 -21.03 -1.46
N PHE A 19 -14.50 -22.11 -1.83
CA PHE A 19 -13.25 -22.03 -2.60
C PHE A 19 -13.28 -22.70 -3.96
N ASN A 20 -14.37 -23.37 -4.35
CA ASN A 20 -14.44 -24.07 -5.62
C ASN A 20 -15.52 -23.50 -6.53
N ASP A 21 -15.10 -22.69 -7.50
CA ASP A 21 -15.76 -22.70 -8.80
C ASP A 21 -14.73 -22.58 -9.93
N ALA A 22 -14.79 -23.53 -10.87
CA ALA A 22 -13.95 -23.62 -12.05
C ALA A 22 -14.52 -22.76 -13.19
N PRO A 23 -13.69 -22.13 -14.05
CA PRO A 23 -14.22 -21.22 -15.05
C PRO A 23 -14.84 -21.96 -16.24
N ALA A 24 -16.07 -21.54 -16.60
CA ALA A 24 -16.75 -21.97 -17.83
C ALA A 24 -16.16 -21.32 -19.09
N ALA A 25 -16.22 -22.05 -20.21
CA ALA A 25 -15.59 -21.71 -21.49
C ALA A 25 -16.15 -20.45 -22.18
N ARG A 26 -15.26 -19.66 -22.78
CA ARG A 26 -15.52 -18.37 -23.44
C ARG A 26 -15.90 -18.53 -24.93
N PRO A 27 -16.93 -17.84 -25.47
CA PRO A 27 -17.18 -17.79 -26.92
C PRO A 27 -16.24 -16.81 -27.64
N ALA A 28 -15.95 -17.11 -28.91
CA ALA A 28 -15.02 -16.39 -29.77
C ALA A 28 -15.49 -14.98 -30.20
N ALA A 29 -14.57 -14.02 -30.24
CA ALA A 29 -14.79 -12.64 -30.68
C ALA A 29 -14.48 -12.44 -32.18
N PRO A 30 -15.17 -11.51 -32.89
CA PRO A 30 -14.84 -11.16 -34.26
C PRO A 30 -13.69 -10.13 -34.35
N ALA A 31 -12.95 -10.20 -35.46
CA ALA A 31 -11.70 -9.48 -35.72
C ALA A 31 -11.87 -7.97 -35.95
N ALA A 32 -10.94 -7.17 -35.39
CA ALA A 32 -10.79 -5.73 -35.64
C ALA A 32 -9.65 -5.44 -36.65
N PRO A 33 -9.75 -4.40 -37.49
CA PRO A 33 -8.74 -4.06 -38.48
C PRO A 33 -7.59 -3.17 -37.93
N ALA A 34 -6.51 -3.14 -38.73
CA ALA A 34 -5.14 -2.75 -38.39
C ALA A 34 -4.88 -1.25 -38.09
N ALA A 35 -3.83 -1.04 -37.30
CA ALA A 35 -3.27 0.23 -36.83
C ALA A 35 -2.68 1.14 -37.94
N PRO A 36 -2.36 2.40 -37.59
CA PRO A 36 -0.96 2.81 -37.76
C PRO A 36 -0.36 3.72 -36.67
N ARG A 37 0.90 3.34 -36.33
CA ARG A 37 2.13 4.14 -36.16
C ARG A 37 2.37 5.02 -34.90
N GLU A 38 3.37 4.55 -34.16
CA GLU A 38 4.52 5.24 -33.53
C GLU A 38 4.46 6.76 -33.37
N ARG A 39 4.54 7.21 -32.11
CA ARG A 39 5.22 8.46 -31.75
C ARG A 39 6.09 8.30 -30.50
N ALA A 40 7.25 8.92 -30.62
CA ALA A 40 8.41 8.99 -29.75
C ALA A 40 8.14 9.24 -28.26
N HIS A 41 8.99 8.61 -27.44
CA HIS A 41 9.20 8.91 -26.03
C HIS A 41 9.59 10.38 -25.82
N ALA A 42 8.80 11.12 -25.04
CA ALA A 42 9.17 12.41 -24.49
C ALA A 42 9.73 12.21 -23.06
N ALA A 43 10.85 12.89 -22.79
CA ALA A 43 11.59 12.84 -21.53
C ALA A 43 10.78 13.41 -20.36
N ALA A 44 10.91 12.77 -19.19
CA ALA A 44 10.32 13.22 -17.93
C ALA A 44 10.98 14.51 -17.42
N PRO A 45 10.23 15.48 -16.86
CA PRO A 45 10.81 16.68 -16.26
C PRO A 45 11.43 16.38 -14.89
N ALA A 46 12.52 17.10 -14.60
CA ALA A 46 13.29 17.01 -13.36
C ALA A 46 12.48 17.47 -12.13
N SER A 47 12.55 16.69 -11.06
CA SER A 47 11.93 16.97 -9.76
C SER A 47 12.54 18.21 -9.09
N ALA A 48 11.69 19.14 -8.65
CA ALA A 48 12.07 20.26 -7.80
C ALA A 48 12.42 19.77 -6.37
N PRO A 49 13.32 20.47 -5.64
CA PRO A 49 13.73 20.06 -4.30
C PRO A 49 12.62 20.32 -3.27
N ALA A 50 12.29 19.29 -2.49
CA ALA A 50 11.36 19.37 -1.37
C ALA A 50 11.97 20.16 -0.18
N PRO A 51 11.17 20.88 0.62
CA PRO A 51 11.66 21.57 1.80
C PRO A 51 12.11 20.58 2.88
N VAL A 52 13.34 20.76 3.35
CA VAL A 52 13.99 19.91 4.35
C VAL A 52 13.30 20.10 5.70
N ARG A 53 12.62 19.07 6.20
CA ARG A 53 12.20 18.99 7.61
C ARG A 53 13.45 18.79 8.48
N PRO A 54 13.57 19.45 9.65
CA PRO A 54 14.66 19.16 10.57
C PRO A 54 14.52 17.71 11.04
N ALA A 55 15.56 16.91 10.84
CA ALA A 55 15.63 15.54 11.32
C ALA A 55 15.51 15.55 12.85
N SER A 56 14.59 14.74 13.40
CA SER A 56 14.62 14.40 14.82
C SER A 56 16.02 13.93 15.18
N ALA A 57 16.58 14.50 16.25
CA ALA A 57 17.96 14.30 16.68
C ALA A 57 18.27 12.80 16.85
N ARG A 58 19.02 12.26 15.89
CA ARG A 58 19.69 10.97 16.00
C ARG A 58 20.75 11.09 17.10
N PRO A 59 20.84 10.17 18.07
CA PRO A 59 21.92 10.21 19.05
C PRO A 59 23.28 10.15 18.34
N ALA A 60 24.18 11.05 18.76
CA ALA A 60 25.48 11.23 18.13
C ALA A 60 26.35 9.96 18.27
N ARG A 61 26.96 9.56 17.15
CA ARG A 61 27.88 8.43 17.06
C ARG A 61 29.25 8.84 17.65
N GLY A 62 29.67 8.18 18.72
CA GLY A 62 30.98 8.39 19.34
C GLY A 62 32.15 7.93 18.44
N PRO A 63 33.38 8.41 18.68
CA PRO A 63 34.55 8.01 17.90
C PRO A 63 34.88 6.55 18.24
N GLY A 64 34.72 5.66 17.25
CA GLY A 64 34.76 4.19 17.41
C GLY A 64 33.41 3.49 17.20
N GLY A 65 32.38 4.22 16.75
CA GLY A 65 30.97 3.81 16.73
C GLY A 65 30.59 2.58 15.88
N GLU A 66 30.88 1.41 16.42
CA GLU A 66 30.07 0.22 16.20
C GLU A 66 28.73 0.37 16.92
N VAL A 67 27.65 -0.02 16.24
CA VAL A 67 26.35 -0.16 16.90
C VAL A 67 26.49 -1.32 17.89
N PRO A 68 26.09 -1.19 19.17
CA PRO A 68 26.04 -2.32 20.09
C PRO A 68 25.36 -3.54 19.44
N GLY A 69 25.93 -4.75 19.60
CA GLY A 69 25.42 -5.97 18.95
C GLY A 69 25.90 -6.22 17.51
N SER A 70 26.57 -5.26 16.86
CA SER A 70 27.07 -5.44 15.48
C SER A 70 28.16 -6.51 15.33
N GLY A 71 28.89 -6.82 16.41
CA GLY A 71 29.81 -7.97 16.45
C GLY A 71 29.07 -9.30 16.31
N ASP A 72 28.04 -9.50 17.12
CA ASP A 72 27.22 -10.72 17.11
C ASP A 72 26.50 -10.93 15.78
N VAL A 73 26.04 -9.84 15.15
CA VAL A 73 25.45 -9.88 13.81
C VAL A 73 26.46 -10.37 12.78
N ARG A 74 27.72 -9.89 12.82
CA ARG A 74 28.76 -10.37 11.90
C ARG A 74 29.07 -11.85 12.10
N GLU A 75 29.11 -12.31 13.34
CA GLU A 75 29.32 -13.74 13.64
C GLU A 75 28.21 -14.61 13.06
N VAL A 76 26.94 -14.21 13.23
CA VAL A 76 25.79 -14.92 12.68
C VAL A 76 25.80 -14.91 11.15
N LEU A 77 26.11 -13.76 10.54
CA LEU A 77 26.26 -13.64 9.08
C LEU A 77 27.37 -14.56 8.56
N ALA A 78 28.54 -14.56 9.21
CA ALA A 78 29.65 -15.43 8.84
C ALA A 78 29.28 -16.92 8.97
N ALA A 79 28.61 -17.31 10.06
CA ALA A 79 28.14 -18.67 10.28
C ALA A 79 27.15 -19.13 9.21
N GLY A 80 26.28 -18.25 8.74
CA GLY A 80 25.35 -18.54 7.64
C GLY A 80 25.91 -18.28 6.23
N GLY A 81 27.20 -17.93 6.10
CA GLY A 81 27.84 -17.68 4.80
C GLY A 81 27.40 -16.39 4.09
N ALA A 82 26.80 -15.44 4.81
CA ALA A 82 26.38 -14.15 4.30
C ALA A 82 27.51 -13.10 4.41
N PRO A 83 27.58 -12.11 3.50
CA PRO A 83 28.62 -11.08 3.55
C PRO A 83 28.52 -10.21 4.81
N GLU A 84 29.64 -10.06 5.54
CA GLU A 84 29.72 -9.20 6.73
C GLU A 84 29.36 -7.72 6.46
N ALA A 85 29.52 -7.27 5.21
CA ALA A 85 29.11 -5.93 4.77
C ALA A 85 27.61 -5.65 4.97
N LEU A 86 26.78 -6.69 5.11
CA LEU A 86 25.36 -6.56 5.43
C LEU A 86 25.09 -6.21 6.89
N ALA A 87 26.04 -6.39 7.81
CA ALA A 87 25.81 -6.26 9.25
C ALA A 87 25.19 -4.91 9.65
N GLY A 88 25.64 -3.82 9.03
CA GLY A 88 25.08 -2.49 9.29
C GLY A 88 23.62 -2.36 8.85
N LYS A 89 23.27 -2.92 7.68
CA LYS A 89 21.89 -2.92 7.17
C LYS A 89 20.98 -3.85 7.95
N VAL A 90 21.51 -4.99 8.39
CA VAL A 90 20.81 -5.95 9.24
C VAL A 90 20.47 -5.31 10.59
N ALA A 91 21.42 -4.65 11.24
CA ALA A 91 21.17 -3.93 12.49
C ALA A 91 20.18 -2.77 12.31
N GLU A 92 20.20 -2.10 11.16
CA GLU A 92 19.23 -1.04 10.85
C GLU A 92 17.81 -1.58 10.61
N ALA A 93 17.68 -2.75 9.97
CA ALA A 93 16.39 -3.35 9.64
C ALA A 93 15.76 -4.12 10.81
N LEU A 94 16.54 -4.88 11.56
CA LEU A 94 16.07 -5.78 12.63
C LEU A 94 16.28 -5.21 14.05
N GLY A 95 17.01 -4.09 14.17
CA GLY A 95 17.24 -3.43 15.45
C GLY A 95 18.33 -4.07 16.31
N GLU A 96 18.26 -3.83 17.62
CA GLU A 96 19.28 -4.22 18.60
C GLU A 96 19.43 -5.73 18.75
N HIS A 97 18.32 -6.48 18.63
CA HIS A 97 18.27 -7.94 18.77
C HIS A 97 18.47 -8.70 17.45
N ALA A 98 19.04 -8.05 16.44
CA ALA A 98 19.15 -8.62 15.10
C ALA A 98 19.88 -9.98 15.08
N ALA A 99 20.91 -10.16 15.91
CA ALA A 99 21.66 -11.40 15.98
C ALA A 99 20.83 -12.55 16.60
N GLU A 100 20.07 -12.30 17.66
CA GLU A 100 19.14 -13.29 18.22
C GLU A 100 18.06 -13.65 17.21
N ALA A 101 17.42 -12.62 16.64
CA ALA A 101 16.34 -12.78 15.68
C ALA A 101 16.75 -13.64 14.47
N LEU A 102 17.95 -13.45 13.91
CA LEU A 102 18.46 -14.25 12.80
C LEU A 102 18.82 -15.70 13.18
N ARG A 103 19.18 -15.96 14.45
CA ARG A 103 19.43 -17.34 14.92
C ARG A 103 18.11 -18.10 15.11
N GLU A 104 17.08 -17.41 15.60
CA GLU A 104 15.73 -17.97 15.79
C GLU A 104 15.00 -18.15 14.45
N ASP A 105 15.10 -17.16 13.57
CA ASP A 105 14.52 -17.15 12.24
C ASP A 105 15.51 -16.59 11.21
N PRO A 106 16.24 -17.48 10.50
CA PRO A 106 17.18 -17.08 9.46
C PRO A 106 16.56 -16.31 8.29
N TRP A 107 15.25 -16.45 8.03
CA TRP A 107 14.58 -15.78 6.91
C TRP A 107 14.24 -14.33 7.20
N GLN A 108 14.36 -13.85 8.45
CA GLN A 108 14.30 -12.42 8.75
C GLN A 108 15.35 -11.60 7.98
N LEU A 109 16.39 -12.25 7.44
CA LEU A 109 17.33 -11.62 6.51
C LEU A 109 16.64 -11.01 5.27
N LEU A 110 15.45 -11.50 4.89
CA LEU A 110 14.66 -10.93 3.78
C LEU A 110 14.13 -9.52 4.07
N ALA A 111 14.01 -9.11 5.33
CA ALA A 111 13.63 -7.73 5.67
C ALA A 111 14.74 -6.72 5.31
N VAL A 112 15.95 -7.18 4.99
CA VAL A 112 17.08 -6.31 4.64
C VAL A 112 17.01 -5.91 3.16
N PRO A 113 16.96 -4.61 2.84
CA PRO A 113 16.84 -4.15 1.45
C PRO A 113 17.96 -4.68 0.54
N GLY A 114 17.53 -5.34 -0.55
CA GLY A 114 18.41 -5.91 -1.57
C GLY A 114 18.77 -7.39 -1.37
N VAL A 115 18.38 -8.01 -0.26
CA VAL A 115 18.48 -9.46 -0.09
C VAL A 115 17.41 -10.17 -0.92
N ARG A 116 17.81 -11.25 -1.61
CA ARG A 116 16.92 -12.09 -2.42
C ARG A 116 16.53 -13.39 -1.71
N PRO A 117 15.38 -14.01 -2.06
CA PRO A 117 14.97 -15.32 -1.56
C PRO A 117 16.07 -16.39 -1.63
N ASP A 118 16.76 -16.51 -2.76
CA ASP A 118 17.84 -17.50 -2.92
C ASP A 118 19.00 -17.31 -1.92
N GLN A 119 19.29 -16.05 -1.56
CA GLN A 119 20.34 -15.71 -0.60
C GLN A 119 19.90 -16.04 0.83
N ALA A 120 18.67 -15.69 1.19
CA ALA A 120 18.10 -16.03 2.49
C ALA A 120 17.95 -17.55 2.66
N ASP A 121 17.52 -18.26 1.62
CA ASP A 121 17.44 -19.72 1.63
C ASP A 121 18.83 -20.37 1.76
N GLY A 122 19.86 -19.80 1.12
CA GLY A 122 21.25 -20.24 1.30
C GLY A 122 21.77 -20.01 2.72
N PHE A 123 21.43 -18.87 3.31
CA PHE A 123 21.76 -18.52 4.68
C PHE A 123 21.08 -19.46 5.69
N ALA A 124 19.77 -19.68 5.53
CA ALA A 124 18.99 -20.61 6.34
C ALA A 124 19.51 -22.05 6.25
N ARG A 125 19.83 -22.54 5.04
CA ARG A 125 20.45 -23.87 4.87
C ARG A 125 21.78 -24.01 5.60
N SER A 126 22.59 -22.94 5.63
CA SER A 126 23.90 -22.95 6.29
C SER A 126 23.75 -23.01 7.82
N LEU A 127 22.73 -22.37 8.38
CA LEU A 127 22.48 -22.35 9.83
C LEU A 127 21.68 -23.57 10.34
N LEU A 128 20.63 -23.97 9.61
CA LEU A 128 19.69 -25.02 10.02
C LEU A 128 20.06 -26.40 9.49
N GLY A 129 20.89 -26.47 8.45
CA GLY A 129 21.28 -27.72 7.80
C GLY A 129 20.05 -28.52 7.32
N PRO A 130 19.89 -29.78 7.76
CA PRO A 130 18.80 -30.64 7.32
C PRO A 130 17.43 -30.21 7.84
N ALA A 131 17.35 -29.30 8.83
CA ALA A 131 16.08 -28.77 9.31
C ALA A 131 15.50 -27.68 8.39
N CYS A 132 16.24 -27.25 7.36
CA CYS A 132 15.77 -26.26 6.40
C CYS A 132 14.86 -26.89 5.34
N GLU A 133 13.55 -26.83 5.57
CA GLU A 133 12.55 -27.35 4.63
C GLU A 133 11.88 -26.23 3.81
N PRO A 134 11.49 -26.47 2.54
CA PRO A 134 10.84 -25.45 1.70
C PRO A 134 9.51 -24.91 2.24
N GLY A 135 8.82 -25.73 3.05
CA GLY A 135 7.54 -25.39 3.69
C GLY A 135 7.66 -24.90 5.14
N ASP A 136 8.86 -24.54 5.60
CA ASP A 136 9.03 -23.93 6.93
C ASP A 136 8.17 -22.66 7.04
N GLU A 137 7.36 -22.56 8.11
CA GLU A 137 6.44 -21.43 8.30
C GLU A 137 7.17 -20.09 8.39
N ARG A 138 8.38 -20.07 8.98
CA ARG A 138 9.20 -18.86 9.06
C ARG A 138 9.58 -18.36 7.66
N ARG A 139 9.94 -19.30 6.77
CA ARG A 139 10.24 -19.01 5.36
C ARG A 139 9.04 -18.42 4.64
N THR A 140 7.87 -19.03 4.78
CA THR A 140 6.67 -18.60 4.04
C THR A 140 6.16 -17.24 4.52
N LEU A 141 6.24 -16.97 5.82
CA LEU A 141 5.94 -15.65 6.41
C LEU A 141 6.88 -14.57 5.86
N ALA A 142 8.20 -14.77 5.97
CA ALA A 142 9.20 -13.81 5.51
C ALA A 142 9.11 -13.55 4.01
N LEU A 143 8.84 -14.60 3.21
CA LEU A 143 8.68 -14.48 1.77
C LEU A 143 7.41 -13.72 1.39
N THR A 144 6.30 -13.91 2.10
CA THR A 144 5.05 -13.18 1.88
C THR A 144 5.27 -11.68 2.11
N GLY A 145 5.92 -11.32 3.21
CA GLY A 145 6.31 -9.94 3.50
C GLY A 145 7.20 -9.36 2.40
N TRP A 146 8.27 -10.08 2.01
CA TRP A 146 9.20 -9.65 0.96
C TRP A 146 8.52 -9.43 -0.40
N LEU A 147 7.56 -10.27 -0.79
CA LEU A 147 6.79 -10.12 -2.02
C LEU A 147 5.96 -8.84 -2.02
N LEU A 148 5.30 -8.53 -0.89
CA LEU A 148 4.55 -7.30 -0.73
C LEU A 148 5.45 -6.06 -0.70
N GLU A 149 6.62 -6.14 -0.05
CA GLU A 149 7.59 -5.04 -0.07
C GLU A 149 8.10 -4.76 -1.49
N ARG A 150 8.36 -5.82 -2.26
CA ARG A 150 8.73 -5.68 -3.67
C ARG A 150 7.62 -5.02 -4.48
N ALA A 151 6.37 -5.43 -4.27
CA ALA A 151 5.22 -4.82 -4.94
C ALA A 151 5.06 -3.34 -4.57
N ALA A 152 5.37 -2.96 -3.33
CA ALA A 152 5.40 -1.56 -2.91
C ALA A 152 6.44 -0.71 -3.63
N LEU A 153 7.61 -1.28 -3.96
CA LEU A 153 8.59 -0.61 -4.82
C LEU A 153 8.09 -0.42 -6.26
N GLU A 154 7.15 -1.25 -6.70
CA GLU A 154 6.48 -1.16 -8.00
C GLU A 154 5.21 -0.28 -7.95
N GLY A 155 4.85 0.27 -6.78
CA GLY A 155 3.73 1.20 -6.57
C GLY A 155 2.46 0.57 -6.01
N HIS A 156 2.48 -0.70 -5.63
CA HIS A 156 1.34 -1.39 -5.02
C HIS A 156 1.35 -1.32 -3.49
N THR A 157 0.22 -0.99 -2.89
CA THR A 157 0.07 -1.01 -1.42
C THR A 157 -0.60 -2.28 -0.91
N ALA A 158 -1.34 -2.97 -1.78
CA ALA A 158 -1.89 -4.30 -1.56
C ALA A 158 -1.87 -5.11 -2.87
N LEU A 159 -1.90 -6.44 -2.76
CA LEU A 159 -1.99 -7.38 -3.89
C LEU A 159 -3.19 -8.30 -3.75
N GLU A 160 -3.71 -8.78 -4.87
CA GLU A 160 -4.74 -9.83 -4.86
C GLU A 160 -4.20 -11.12 -4.24
N SER A 161 -5.04 -11.78 -3.44
CA SER A 161 -4.72 -13.07 -2.82
C SER A 161 -4.27 -14.11 -3.85
N SER A 162 -4.91 -14.15 -5.03
CA SER A 162 -4.53 -15.02 -6.16
C SER A 162 -3.11 -14.73 -6.68
N THR A 163 -2.75 -13.45 -6.82
CA THR A 163 -1.43 -13.01 -7.31
C THR A 163 -0.33 -13.42 -6.32
N LEU A 164 -0.59 -13.30 -5.02
CA LEU A 164 0.35 -13.75 -3.99
C LEU A 164 0.51 -15.28 -3.98
N ARG A 165 -0.58 -16.05 -4.12
CA ARG A 165 -0.49 -17.53 -4.22
C ARG A 165 0.38 -17.97 -5.39
N ASP A 166 0.17 -17.36 -6.56
CA ASP A 166 0.97 -17.64 -7.76
C ASP A 166 2.45 -17.31 -7.53
N ALA A 167 2.75 -16.21 -6.85
CA ALA A 167 4.12 -15.81 -6.54
C ALA A 167 4.79 -16.76 -5.54
N LEU A 168 4.07 -17.19 -4.49
CA LEU A 168 4.54 -18.16 -3.51
C LEU A 168 4.76 -19.55 -4.15
N ALA A 169 3.85 -20.00 -5.02
CA ALA A 169 4.02 -21.23 -5.78
C ALA A 169 5.27 -21.19 -6.67
N LYS A 170 5.51 -20.07 -7.37
CA LYS A 170 6.74 -19.85 -8.18
C LYS A 170 8.01 -19.87 -7.33
N ALA A 171 7.92 -19.49 -6.06
CA ALA A 171 9.01 -19.54 -5.09
C ALA A 171 9.10 -20.90 -4.35
N SER A 172 8.44 -21.94 -4.88
CA SER A 172 8.46 -23.32 -4.38
C SER A 172 7.89 -23.50 -2.97
N VAL A 173 6.89 -22.69 -2.58
CA VAL A 173 6.09 -22.94 -1.37
C VAL A 173 5.12 -24.11 -1.65
N PRO A 174 5.15 -25.20 -0.85
CA PRO A 174 4.33 -26.39 -1.13
C PRO A 174 2.82 -26.16 -1.09
N ASP A 175 2.34 -25.36 -0.12
CA ASP A 175 0.93 -25.00 0.04
C ASP A 175 0.80 -23.47 0.19
N PRO A 176 0.63 -22.73 -0.92
CA PRO A 176 0.46 -21.28 -0.88
C PRO A 176 -0.81 -20.82 -0.14
N ASP A 177 -1.88 -21.60 -0.18
CA ASP A 177 -3.14 -21.25 0.48
C ASP A 177 -3.01 -21.36 2.01
N GLU A 178 -2.36 -22.41 2.52
CA GLU A 178 -2.01 -22.53 3.94
C GLU A 178 -1.06 -21.42 4.37
N ALA A 179 -0.01 -21.16 3.60
CA ALA A 179 0.97 -20.11 3.90
C ALA A 179 0.31 -18.73 4.08
N LEU A 180 -0.64 -18.36 3.20
CA LEU A 180 -1.37 -17.11 3.35
C LEU A 180 -2.33 -17.12 4.55
N ARG A 181 -2.96 -18.25 4.85
CA ARG A 181 -3.81 -18.37 6.05
C ARG A 181 -2.99 -18.19 7.33
N THR A 182 -1.81 -18.78 7.41
CA THR A 182 -0.85 -18.55 8.51
C THR A 182 -0.41 -17.09 8.57
N ALA A 183 -0.05 -16.46 7.44
CA ALA A 183 0.34 -15.06 7.40
C ALA A 183 -0.74 -14.10 7.91
N ILE A 184 -2.01 -14.40 7.63
CA ILE A 184 -3.16 -13.66 8.15
C ILE A 184 -3.32 -13.91 9.65
N ALA A 185 -3.23 -15.16 10.09
CA ALA A 185 -3.39 -15.54 11.50
C ALA A 185 -2.30 -14.91 12.40
N GLU A 186 -1.06 -14.87 11.92
CA GLU A 186 0.08 -14.23 12.59
C GLU A 186 0.07 -12.69 12.48
N GLY A 187 -0.89 -12.11 11.74
CA GLY A 187 -0.98 -10.66 11.54
C GLY A 187 0.15 -10.07 10.68
N ALA A 188 0.89 -10.91 9.94
CA ALA A 188 1.95 -10.47 9.04
C ALA A 188 1.39 -9.72 7.82
N VAL A 189 0.13 -9.97 7.47
CA VAL A 189 -0.62 -9.27 6.41
C VAL A 189 -2.03 -8.93 6.88
N LEU A 190 -2.58 -7.83 6.38
CA LEU A 190 -3.97 -7.42 6.59
C LEU A 190 -4.82 -7.76 5.37
N VAL A 191 -6.08 -8.13 5.61
CA VAL A 191 -7.05 -8.52 4.58
C VAL A 191 -7.99 -7.36 4.28
N PHE A 192 -8.15 -7.04 3.00
CA PHE A 192 -9.14 -6.09 2.49
C PHE A 192 -10.08 -6.78 1.52
N GLN A 193 -11.34 -6.38 1.55
CA GLN A 193 -12.36 -6.88 0.63
C GLN A 193 -12.82 -5.71 -0.24
N ASP A 194 -12.58 -5.83 -1.53
CA ASP A 194 -13.01 -4.86 -2.53
C ASP A 194 -14.21 -5.45 -3.28
N ALA A 195 -15.39 -4.86 -3.07
CA ALA A 195 -16.62 -5.35 -3.66
C ALA A 195 -16.59 -5.14 -5.18
N LEU A 196 -16.67 -6.23 -5.94
CA LEU A 196 -16.69 -6.19 -7.40
C LEU A 196 -18.12 -5.87 -7.88
N ASP A 197 -18.68 -4.70 -7.53
CA ASP A 197 -19.66 -4.02 -8.39
C ASP A 197 -19.61 -2.50 -8.25
N ALA A 198 -19.83 -1.88 -9.40
CA ALA A 198 -19.86 -0.46 -9.72
C ALA A 198 -18.47 0.22 -9.84
N PRO A 199 -18.09 0.75 -11.02
CA PRO A 199 -16.90 1.59 -11.13
C PRO A 199 -16.98 2.74 -10.12
N ALA A 200 -15.84 3.13 -9.54
CA ALA A 200 -15.76 4.20 -8.55
C ALA A 200 -16.61 5.42 -8.97
N GLY A 201 -17.69 5.69 -8.24
CA GLY A 201 -18.62 6.80 -8.49
C GLY A 201 -19.95 6.45 -9.20
N ALA A 202 -20.22 5.21 -9.55
CA ALA A 202 -21.55 4.82 -10.02
C ALA A 202 -22.55 4.71 -8.84
N ARG A 203 -23.71 5.36 -8.96
CA ARG A 203 -24.80 5.25 -7.98
C ARG A 203 -25.18 3.78 -7.79
N PRO A 204 -25.50 3.33 -6.57
CA PRO A 204 -25.96 1.97 -6.34
C PRO A 204 -27.16 1.70 -7.25
N ARG A 205 -27.01 0.73 -8.15
CA ARG A 205 -28.11 0.23 -8.96
C ARG A 205 -29.09 -0.41 -7.99
N ALA A 206 -30.37 -0.04 -8.07
CA ALA A 206 -31.41 -0.62 -7.22
C ALA A 206 -31.31 -2.15 -7.30
N ALA A 207 -31.20 -2.78 -6.13
CA ALA A 207 -31.01 -4.21 -5.96
C ALA A 207 -32.14 -4.97 -6.67
N GLU A 208 -31.83 -5.51 -7.84
CA GLU A 208 -32.56 -6.64 -8.41
C GLU A 208 -31.74 -7.85 -7.94
N ASP A 209 -32.29 -8.59 -6.98
CA ASP A 209 -31.74 -9.72 -6.22
C ASP A 209 -30.94 -9.37 -4.93
N GLU A 210 -31.67 -9.10 -3.83
CA GLU A 210 -31.14 -8.88 -2.46
C GLU A 210 -30.42 -10.10 -1.84
N ASP A 211 -30.46 -11.26 -2.50
CA ASP A 211 -29.87 -12.54 -2.05
C ASP A 211 -28.64 -12.98 -2.88
N ALA A 212 -28.16 -12.18 -3.84
CA ALA A 212 -26.95 -12.50 -4.58
C ALA A 212 -25.70 -12.07 -3.79
N GLU A 213 -24.87 -13.02 -3.36
CA GLU A 213 -23.56 -12.73 -2.78
C GLU A 213 -22.72 -11.96 -3.82
N GLN A 214 -22.50 -10.67 -3.56
CA GLN A 214 -21.72 -9.82 -4.43
C GLN A 214 -20.27 -10.35 -4.46
N PRO A 215 -19.69 -10.60 -5.64
CA PRO A 215 -18.32 -11.10 -5.71
C PRO A 215 -17.38 -10.07 -5.07
N VAL A 216 -16.50 -10.51 -4.17
CA VAL A 216 -15.48 -9.65 -3.56
C VAL A 216 -14.10 -10.08 -4.02
N ARG A 217 -13.26 -9.09 -4.32
CA ARG A 217 -11.84 -9.26 -4.51
C ARG A 217 -11.13 -9.17 -3.17
N VAL A 218 -10.39 -10.21 -2.81
CA VAL A 218 -9.60 -10.23 -1.58
C VAL A 218 -8.19 -9.71 -1.86
N LEU A 219 -7.85 -8.59 -1.23
CA LEU A 219 -6.52 -7.98 -1.27
C LEU A 219 -5.80 -8.22 0.06
N LEU A 220 -4.47 -8.34 -0.02
CA LEU A 220 -3.58 -8.48 1.13
C LEU A 220 -2.54 -7.36 1.08
N GLY A 221 -2.36 -6.66 2.20
CA GLY A 221 -1.42 -5.55 2.32
C GLY A 221 -0.58 -5.65 3.59
N LEU A 222 0.57 -4.96 3.60
CA LEU A 222 1.37 -4.82 4.82
C LEU A 222 0.72 -3.80 5.75
N ASP A 223 0.75 -4.10 7.05
CA ASP A 223 0.19 -3.25 8.11
C ASP A 223 0.60 -1.77 7.97
N ARG A 224 1.90 -1.49 7.77
CA ARG A 224 2.41 -0.13 7.62
C ARG A 224 1.78 0.67 6.48
N TYR A 225 1.43 0.02 5.37
CA TYR A 225 0.82 0.69 4.22
C TYR A 225 -0.68 0.81 4.42
N ALA A 226 -1.32 -0.24 4.90
CA ALA A 226 -2.73 -0.24 5.27
C ALA A 226 -3.10 0.87 6.27
N LEU A 227 -2.36 0.97 7.38
CA LEU A 227 -2.59 2.01 8.38
C LEU A 227 -2.31 3.41 7.83
N ALA A 228 -1.32 3.55 6.96
CA ALA A 228 -1.02 4.82 6.31
C ALA A 228 -2.15 5.24 5.35
N GLU A 229 -2.71 4.29 4.59
CA GLU A 229 -3.85 4.54 3.70
C GLU A 229 -5.12 4.91 4.46
N GLU A 230 -5.46 4.16 5.51
CA GLU A 230 -6.63 4.46 6.35
C GLU A 230 -6.48 5.84 7.00
N SER A 231 -5.30 6.13 7.55
CA SER A 231 -5.02 7.44 8.16
C SER A 231 -5.09 8.58 7.14
N LEU A 232 -4.63 8.35 5.90
CA LEU A 232 -4.74 9.32 4.82
C LEU A 232 -6.21 9.53 4.42
N ALA A 233 -6.97 8.45 4.22
CA ALA A 233 -8.37 8.50 3.85
C ALA A 233 -9.21 9.25 4.90
N ASP A 234 -9.06 8.90 6.17
CA ASP A 234 -9.69 9.57 7.30
C ASP A 234 -9.28 11.05 7.40
N GLY A 235 -7.98 11.34 7.22
CA GLY A 235 -7.49 12.71 7.15
C GLY A 235 -8.14 13.54 6.04
N LEU A 236 -8.24 12.99 4.83
CA LEU A 236 -8.88 13.63 3.68
C LEU A 236 -10.38 13.80 3.89
N ALA A 237 -11.07 12.81 4.46
CA ALA A 237 -12.49 12.88 4.80
C ALA A 237 -12.77 13.98 5.83
N ARG A 238 -11.91 14.14 6.84
CA ARG A 238 -12.00 15.26 7.79
C ARG A 238 -11.80 16.61 7.13
N LEU A 239 -10.79 16.75 6.27
CA LEU A 239 -10.55 18.01 5.55
C LEU A 239 -11.72 18.36 4.63
N ALA A 240 -12.24 17.37 3.89
CA ALA A 240 -13.39 17.55 3.01
C ALA A 240 -14.67 17.94 3.78
N SER A 241 -14.85 17.44 5.00
CA SER A 241 -16.02 17.72 5.84
C SER A 241 -15.86 18.93 6.78
N THR A 242 -14.71 19.64 6.74
CA THR A 242 -14.43 20.77 7.64
C THR A 242 -15.38 21.94 7.44
N PHE A 243 -15.81 22.19 6.19
CA PHE A 243 -16.79 23.21 5.87
C PHE A 243 -18.16 22.54 5.80
N ALA A 244 -18.95 22.65 6.87
CA ALA A 244 -20.36 22.32 6.78
C ALA A 244 -21.05 23.37 5.90
N PRO A 245 -21.96 22.98 4.99
CA PRO A 245 -22.81 23.95 4.31
C PRO A 245 -23.53 24.78 5.39
N ALA A 246 -23.55 26.10 5.21
CA ALA A 246 -24.21 26.97 6.16
C ALA A 246 -25.65 26.49 6.38
N GLN A 247 -26.06 26.38 7.65
CA GLN A 247 -27.43 26.04 7.99
C GLN A 247 -28.34 27.15 7.44
N ASP A 248 -29.50 26.75 6.92
CA ASP A 248 -30.42 27.60 6.17
C ASP A 248 -30.51 29.05 6.69
N GLY A 249 -29.95 30.00 5.92
CA GLY A 249 -30.21 31.43 6.06
C GLY A 249 -29.02 32.32 6.47
N GLU A 250 -27.89 31.77 6.89
CA GLU A 250 -26.68 32.57 7.18
C GLU A 250 -25.65 32.39 6.06
N ALA A 251 -25.38 33.45 5.30
CA ALA A 251 -24.23 33.44 4.39
C ALA A 251 -22.94 33.31 5.23
N PRO A 252 -22.06 32.33 4.95
CA PRO A 252 -20.77 32.23 5.61
C PRO A 252 -20.05 33.59 5.59
N ALA A 253 -19.48 33.98 6.72
CA ALA A 253 -18.70 35.21 6.81
C ALA A 253 -17.50 35.12 5.85
N GLY A 254 -17.42 36.06 4.90
CA GLY A 254 -16.35 36.12 3.88
C GLY A 254 -16.79 35.78 2.44
N ASP A 255 -18.00 35.24 2.24
CA ASP A 255 -18.49 34.84 0.90
C ASP A 255 -18.52 36.00 -0.11
N ALA A 256 -18.91 37.20 0.34
CA ALA A 256 -18.97 38.38 -0.53
C ALA A 256 -17.59 38.86 -0.98
N GLU A 257 -16.57 38.72 -0.13
CA GLU A 257 -15.19 39.10 -0.43
C GLU A 257 -14.56 38.09 -1.40
N TRP A 258 -14.79 36.79 -1.18
CA TRP A 258 -14.39 35.73 -2.09
C TRP A 258 -15.06 35.85 -3.47
N GLU A 259 -16.36 36.16 -3.53
CA GLU A 259 -17.06 36.34 -4.80
C GLU A 259 -16.56 37.59 -5.54
N SER A 260 -16.30 38.69 -4.83
CA SER A 260 -15.69 39.88 -5.43
C SER A 260 -14.31 39.59 -6.01
N ALA A 261 -13.50 38.79 -5.31
CA ALA A 261 -12.18 38.39 -5.80
C ALA A 261 -12.28 37.45 -7.01
N ALA A 262 -13.25 36.52 -7.01
CA ALA A 262 -13.51 35.64 -8.14
C ALA A 262 -13.97 36.43 -9.38
N ALA A 263 -14.85 37.41 -9.22
CA ALA A 263 -15.32 38.28 -10.30
C ALA A 263 -14.20 39.13 -10.92
N ALA A 264 -13.17 39.47 -10.14
CA ALA A 264 -12.01 40.23 -10.59
C ALA A 264 -10.89 39.36 -11.22
N ALA A 265 -11.04 38.03 -11.21
CA ALA A 265 -10.00 37.12 -11.66
C ALA A 265 -9.74 37.23 -13.18
N ALA A 266 -8.48 37.10 -13.58
CA ALA A 266 -8.06 37.26 -14.98
C ALA A 266 -8.52 36.12 -15.91
N SER A 267 -8.99 35.00 -15.37
CA SER A 267 -9.51 33.86 -16.14
C SER A 267 -10.69 33.20 -15.42
N ALA A 268 -11.54 32.53 -16.19
CA ALA A 268 -12.66 31.77 -15.65
C ALA A 268 -12.19 30.62 -14.73
N SER A 269 -11.05 29.99 -15.03
CA SER A 269 -10.47 28.94 -14.18
C SER A 269 -9.99 29.50 -12.84
N ALA A 270 -9.37 30.69 -12.83
CA ALA A 270 -8.96 31.36 -11.59
C ALA A 270 -10.19 31.77 -10.75
N ALA A 271 -11.24 32.30 -11.38
CA ALA A 271 -12.50 32.61 -10.70
C ALA A 271 -13.13 31.36 -10.06
N GLU A 272 -13.13 30.23 -10.78
CA GLU A 272 -13.68 28.97 -10.28
C GLU A 272 -12.85 28.40 -9.13
N LEU A 273 -11.52 28.45 -9.21
CA LEU A 273 -10.65 28.04 -8.12
C LEU A 273 -10.92 28.85 -6.84
N ILE A 274 -11.08 30.17 -6.97
CA ILE A 274 -11.38 31.06 -5.84
C ILE A 274 -12.72 30.69 -5.19
N ARG A 275 -13.79 30.52 -5.99
CA ARG A 275 -15.09 30.07 -5.46
C ARG A 275 -15.02 28.69 -4.81
N THR A 276 -14.28 27.76 -5.41
CA THR A 276 -14.16 26.40 -4.89
C THR A 276 -13.49 26.39 -3.53
N VAL A 277 -12.41 27.15 -3.35
CA VAL A 277 -11.69 27.26 -2.07
C VAL A 277 -12.51 27.98 -1.00
N ALA A 278 -13.37 28.93 -1.39
CA ALA A 278 -14.29 29.58 -0.44
C ALA A 278 -15.30 28.59 0.16
N ALA A 279 -15.69 27.56 -0.59
CA ALA A 279 -16.76 26.63 -0.21
C ALA A 279 -16.28 25.25 0.32
N HIS A 280 -15.00 24.88 0.13
CA HIS A 280 -14.52 23.52 0.43
C HIS A 280 -13.21 23.52 1.22
N GLY A 281 -13.09 22.60 2.19
CA GLY A 281 -11.89 22.47 3.02
C GLY A 281 -10.73 21.70 2.40
N LEU A 282 -10.97 21.07 1.25
CA LEU A 282 -9.96 20.39 0.46
C LEU A 282 -10.23 20.63 -1.02
N VAL A 283 -9.26 21.21 -1.72
CA VAL A 283 -9.34 21.50 -3.15
C VAL A 283 -8.08 20.99 -3.83
N ALA A 284 -8.25 20.18 -4.87
CA ALA A 284 -7.16 19.78 -5.76
C ALA A 284 -7.21 20.64 -7.04
N HIS A 285 -6.14 21.39 -7.30
CA HIS A 285 -5.94 22.11 -8.55
C HIS A 285 -4.89 21.37 -9.39
N SER A 286 -5.18 21.15 -10.66
CA SER A 286 -4.24 20.52 -11.59
C SER A 286 -4.11 21.35 -12.85
N GLY A 287 -2.89 21.48 -13.35
CA GLY A 287 -2.59 22.26 -14.54
C GLY A 287 -1.09 22.32 -14.82
N GLY A 288 -0.73 22.52 -16.09
CA GLY A 288 0.67 22.72 -16.49
C GLY A 288 1.15 24.16 -16.25
N GLU A 289 2.27 24.53 -16.88
CA GLU A 289 2.88 25.86 -16.76
C GLU A 289 1.89 27.02 -16.98
N ALA A 290 1.00 26.87 -17.97
CA ALA A 290 0.03 27.89 -18.34
C ALA A 290 -0.99 28.20 -17.22
N ALA A 291 -1.24 27.25 -16.32
CA ALA A 291 -2.21 27.41 -15.24
C ALA A 291 -1.63 28.10 -13.98
N ARG A 292 -0.32 28.41 -13.96
CA ARG A 292 0.34 29.01 -12.77
C ARG A 292 -0.25 30.33 -12.30
N ALA A 293 -0.89 31.09 -13.20
CA ALA A 293 -1.56 32.34 -12.85
C ALA A 293 -2.78 32.13 -11.94
N GLU A 294 -3.40 30.95 -11.96
CA GLU A 294 -4.62 30.63 -11.21
C GLU A 294 -4.37 30.51 -9.69
N PRO A 295 -3.44 29.67 -9.18
CA PRO A 295 -3.13 29.65 -7.76
C PRO A 295 -2.49 30.97 -7.28
N ALA A 296 -1.79 31.70 -8.14
CA ALA A 296 -1.26 33.03 -7.81
C ALA A 296 -2.40 34.05 -7.57
N ALA A 297 -3.45 34.02 -8.39
CA ALA A 297 -4.64 34.85 -8.21
C ALA A 297 -5.38 34.51 -6.90
N LEU A 298 -5.51 33.21 -6.58
CA LEU A 298 -6.07 32.77 -5.30
C LEU A 298 -5.28 33.29 -4.10
N VAL A 299 -3.94 33.17 -4.11
CA VAL A 299 -3.09 33.67 -3.01
C VAL A 299 -3.17 35.20 -2.89
N ALA A 300 -3.28 35.91 -4.02
CA ALA A 300 -3.46 37.36 -4.01
C ALA A 300 -4.81 37.76 -3.40
N ALA A 301 -5.90 37.06 -3.76
CA ALA A 301 -7.22 37.23 -3.17
C ALA A 301 -7.20 37.00 -1.65
N ALA A 302 -6.62 35.88 -1.20
CA ALA A 302 -6.56 35.53 0.21
C ALA A 302 -5.73 36.52 1.08
N ARG A 303 -4.84 37.33 0.48
CA ARG A 303 -4.00 38.30 1.20
C ARG A 303 -4.70 39.64 1.46
N VAL A 304 -5.72 39.96 0.69
CA VAL A 304 -6.45 41.22 0.78
C VAL A 304 -7.77 41.08 1.56
N MET A 305 -8.04 39.87 2.04
CA MET A 305 -9.10 39.51 2.98
C MET A 305 -8.52 39.45 4.39
#